data_AF-A0A6H2NM33-F1
#
_entry.id   AF-A0A6H2NM33-F1
#
_cell.length_a   1.000
_cell.length_b   1.000
_cell.length_c   1.000
_cell.angle_alpha   90.00
_cell.angle_beta   90.00
_cell.angle_gamma   90.00
#
_symmetry.space_group_name_H-M   'P 1'
#
loop_
_entity.id
_entity.type
_entity.pdbx_description
1 polymer ?
#
loop_
_entity_poly.entity_id
_entity_poly.type
_entity_poly.pdbx_seq_one_letter_code
_entity_poly.pdbx_strand_id
1 'polypeptide(L)'
;MINLFTPKALLAGLCLGTLVGCVVPDEPATDIPATEGPTPTEAVETAIVLPDGTTCLHAGRGATLAFEGKRLNYTCGDTAGLIGEITIDQGMDITLEKATIEGTTITGSEPMLLMVSSVELADGTTCLNAGRGATLAFDEKRLNFRCDAVEGGLIGDITEDDGVFMAELALLDGTELIASETVPVASLTTVEP
;
A
#
# COMPACT_ATOMS: atom_id res chain seq x y z
N MET A 1 3.64 21.32 -16.93
CA MET A 1 5.04 21.69 -16.64
C MET A 1 5.91 20.50 -16.99
N ILE A 2 6.78 20.62 -17.99
CA ILE A 2 7.61 19.53 -18.52
C ILE A 2 9.04 19.85 -18.11
N ASN A 3 9.64 19.03 -17.25
CA ASN A 3 11.05 19.17 -16.87
C ASN A 3 11.91 18.30 -17.80
N LEU A 4 12.66 18.97 -18.67
CA LEU A 4 13.72 18.41 -19.50
C LEU A 4 15.02 18.38 -18.67
N PHE A 5 15.52 17.19 -18.33
CA PHE A 5 16.88 17.01 -17.82
C PHE A 5 17.81 16.65 -18.97
N THR A 6 18.83 17.48 -19.20
CA THR A 6 19.89 17.29 -20.21
C THR A 6 21.17 16.82 -19.50
N PRO A 7 21.85 15.76 -19.98
CA PRO A 7 23.19 15.43 -19.47
C PRO A 7 24.27 16.24 -20.21
N LYS A 8 25.13 16.92 -19.43
CA LYS A 8 26.28 17.69 -19.91
C LYS A 8 27.35 16.76 -20.50
N ALA A 9 27.73 17.05 -21.74
CA ALA A 9 28.77 16.35 -22.48
C ALA A 9 30.19 16.72 -22.03
N LEU A 10 31.03 15.68 -22.04
CA LEU A 10 32.50 15.60 -22.10
C LEU A 10 33.26 16.88 -22.50
N LEU A 11 34.25 17.25 -21.67
CA LEU A 11 35.45 17.96 -22.12
C LEU A 11 36.63 16.97 -22.14
N ALA A 12 37.11 16.68 -23.35
CA ALA A 12 38.36 15.97 -23.59
C ALA A 12 39.53 16.95 -23.48
N GLY A 13 40.40 16.74 -22.49
CA GLY A 13 41.65 17.47 -22.31
C GLY A 13 42.78 16.83 -23.12
N LEU A 14 43.32 17.61 -24.06
CA LEU A 14 44.47 17.32 -24.90
C LEU A 14 45.76 17.54 -24.08
N CYS A 15 46.59 16.50 -23.86
CA CYS A 15 47.95 16.67 -23.32
C CYS A 15 48.98 16.45 -24.44
N LEU A 16 49.51 17.55 -24.97
CA LEU A 16 50.70 17.60 -25.81
C LEU A 16 51.96 17.64 -24.92
N GLY A 17 52.89 16.71 -25.16
CA GLY A 17 54.31 17.03 -25.19
C GLY A 17 55.15 16.87 -23.91
N THR A 18 56.35 16.34 -24.16
CA THR A 18 57.60 16.39 -23.39
C THR A 18 57.84 15.33 -22.30
N LEU A 19 58.84 14.49 -22.60
CA LEU A 19 59.49 13.49 -21.76
C LEU A 19 60.09 14.12 -20.50
N VAL A 20 59.33 14.13 -19.41
CA VAL A 20 59.84 14.26 -18.04
C VAL A 20 59.10 13.21 -17.21
N GLY A 21 59.85 12.34 -16.55
CA GLY A 21 59.30 11.23 -15.77
C GLY A 21 58.35 11.73 -14.68
N CYS A 22 57.05 11.55 -14.88
CA CYS A 22 56.05 11.65 -13.82
C CYS A 22 56.17 10.42 -12.93
N VAL A 23 56.83 10.58 -11.78
CA VAL A 23 56.65 9.67 -10.64
C VAL A 23 55.23 9.88 -10.15
N VAL A 24 54.34 8.93 -10.44
CA VAL A 24 52.98 8.90 -9.88
C VAL A 24 53.11 8.44 -8.42
N PRO A 25 52.64 9.21 -7.43
CA PRO A 25 52.53 8.71 -6.07
C PRO A 25 51.50 7.57 -6.04
N ASP A 26 51.92 6.41 -5.55
CA ASP A 26 51.08 5.24 -5.30
C ASP A 26 50.18 5.57 -4.09
N GLU A 27 49.02 6.15 -4.39
CA GLU A 27 48.00 6.48 -3.41
C GLU A 27 47.19 5.21 -3.11
N PRO A 28 47.12 4.76 -1.84
CA PRO A 28 46.43 3.52 -1.51
C PRO A 28 44.94 3.65 -1.85
N ALA A 29 44.48 2.77 -2.74
CA ALA A 29 43.07 2.64 -3.09
C ALA A 29 42.25 2.44 -1.81
N THR A 30 41.52 3.48 -1.42
CA THR A 30 40.54 3.39 -0.36
C THR A 30 39.36 2.63 -0.95
N ASP A 31 39.14 1.39 -0.50
CA ASP A 31 37.95 0.61 -0.79
C ASP A 31 36.71 1.43 -0.41
N ILE A 32 36.02 1.98 -1.42
CA ILE A 32 34.72 2.59 -1.21
C ILE A 32 33.74 1.44 -1.06
N PRO A 33 33.07 1.28 0.10
CA PRO A 33 32.04 0.26 0.27
C PRO A 33 30.97 0.49 -0.79
N ALA A 34 30.68 -0.55 -1.57
CA ALA A 34 29.60 -0.56 -2.53
C ALA A 34 28.32 -0.10 -1.82
N THR A 35 27.80 1.05 -2.23
CA THR A 35 26.49 1.51 -1.80
C THR A 35 25.48 0.52 -2.34
N GLU A 36 24.91 -0.30 -1.46
CA GLU A 36 23.80 -1.18 -1.79
C GLU A 36 22.68 -0.30 -2.37
N GLY A 37 22.27 -0.61 -3.61
CA GLY A 37 21.11 0.05 -4.20
C GLY A 37 19.87 -0.18 -3.34
N PRO A 38 18.83 0.66 -3.47
CA PRO A 38 17.61 0.48 -2.68
C PRO A 38 17.08 -0.95 -2.89
N THR A 39 17.00 -1.70 -1.80
CA THR A 39 16.37 -3.02 -1.76
C THR A 39 14.98 -2.88 -2.38
N PRO A 40 14.60 -3.73 -3.35
CA PRO A 40 13.26 -3.73 -3.90
C PRO A 40 12.26 -3.85 -2.73
N THR A 41 11.41 -2.84 -2.56
CA THR A 41 10.28 -2.89 -1.64
C THR A 41 9.47 -4.14 -1.99
N GLU A 42 9.48 -5.15 -1.10
CA GLU A 42 8.67 -6.34 -1.28
C GLU A 42 7.21 -5.91 -1.50
N ALA A 43 6.57 -6.48 -2.51
CA ALA A 43 5.17 -6.20 -2.77
C ALA A 43 4.37 -6.67 -1.56
N VAL A 44 3.75 -5.73 -0.85
CA VAL A 44 2.89 -6.03 0.30
C VAL A 44 1.67 -6.77 -0.24
N GLU A 45 1.52 -8.04 0.14
CA GLU A 45 0.34 -8.82 -0.18
C GLU A 45 -0.83 -8.31 0.68
N THR A 46 -1.88 -7.79 0.03
CA THR A 46 -3.05 -7.30 0.74
C THR A 46 -4.10 -8.39 0.94
N ALA A 47 -4.70 -8.42 2.13
CA ALA A 47 -5.76 -9.34 2.49
C ALA A 47 -7.04 -8.62 2.96
N ILE A 48 -8.18 -9.26 2.74
CA ILE A 48 -9.47 -8.85 3.33
C ILE A 48 -10.02 -10.04 4.11
N VAL A 49 -10.29 -9.85 5.40
CA VAL A 49 -10.89 -10.87 6.25
C VAL A 49 -12.39 -10.57 6.38
N LEU A 50 -13.21 -11.49 5.89
CA LEU A 50 -14.67 -11.42 5.92
C LEU A 50 -15.22 -11.73 7.33
N PRO A 51 -16.50 -11.38 7.62
CA PRO A 51 -17.10 -11.64 8.94
C PRO A 51 -17.19 -13.12 9.32
N ASP A 52 -17.20 -14.01 8.33
CA ASP A 52 -17.16 -15.47 8.51
C ASP A 52 -15.75 -15.99 8.84
N GLY A 53 -14.75 -15.11 8.90
CA GLY A 53 -13.34 -15.43 9.14
C GLY A 53 -12.57 -15.83 7.88
N THR A 54 -13.22 -15.84 6.71
CA THR A 54 -12.55 -16.17 5.44
C THR A 54 -11.58 -15.06 5.06
N THR A 55 -10.32 -15.43 4.82
CA THR A 55 -9.31 -14.52 4.27
C THR A 55 -9.34 -14.56 2.74
N CYS A 56 -9.49 -13.38 2.14
CA CYS A 56 -9.43 -13.16 0.71
C CYS A 56 -8.11 -12.48 0.36
N LEU A 57 -7.26 -13.15 -0.43
CA LEU A 57 -5.95 -12.64 -0.85
C LEU A 57 -6.05 -12.03 -2.24
N HIS A 58 -5.32 -10.95 -2.49
CA HIS A 58 -5.30 -10.33 -3.80
C HIS A 58 -4.77 -11.31 -4.87
N ALA A 59 -5.55 -11.53 -5.93
CA ALA A 59 -5.28 -12.51 -6.98
C ALA A 59 -4.14 -12.09 -7.94
N GLY A 60 -3.57 -10.90 -7.73
CA GLY A 60 -2.52 -10.33 -8.55
C GLY A 60 -3.03 -9.76 -9.88
N ARG A 61 -2.10 -9.29 -10.72
CA ARG A 61 -2.40 -8.60 -11.98
C ARG A 61 -2.57 -9.53 -13.19
N GLY A 62 -2.57 -10.84 -12.97
CA GLY A 62 -2.59 -11.88 -14.01
C GLY A 62 -3.96 -12.06 -14.70
N ALA A 63 -4.09 -13.11 -15.52
CA ALA A 63 -5.38 -13.50 -16.09
C ALA A 63 -6.29 -14.00 -14.96
N THR A 64 -7.30 -13.22 -14.62
CA THR A 64 -8.28 -13.55 -13.58
C THR A 64 -9.61 -13.97 -14.20
N LEU A 65 -10.37 -14.80 -13.47
CA LEU A 65 -11.75 -15.10 -13.85
C LEU A 65 -12.55 -13.79 -13.91
N ALA A 66 -13.56 -13.75 -14.78
CA ALA A 66 -14.45 -12.60 -14.88
C ALA A 66 -15.91 -13.06 -14.95
N PHE A 67 -16.79 -12.29 -14.34
CA PHE A 67 -18.23 -12.51 -14.31
C PHE A 67 -18.94 -11.18 -14.56
N GLU A 68 -19.84 -11.15 -15.54
CA GLU A 68 -20.56 -9.92 -15.92
C GLU A 68 -19.65 -8.70 -16.20
N GLY A 69 -18.45 -8.95 -16.74
CA GLY A 69 -17.46 -7.91 -17.02
C GLY A 69 -16.65 -7.44 -15.80
N LYS A 70 -16.93 -7.96 -14.60
CA LYS A 70 -16.17 -7.71 -13.38
C LYS A 70 -15.09 -8.79 -13.23
N ARG A 71 -13.88 -8.37 -12.86
CA ARG A 71 -12.74 -9.27 -12.65
C ARG A 71 -12.73 -9.79 -11.22
N LEU A 72 -12.32 -11.03 -11.04
CA LEU A 72 -11.95 -11.59 -9.74
C LEU A 72 -10.65 -10.92 -9.29
N ASN A 73 -10.75 -10.07 -8.27
CA ASN A 73 -9.63 -9.30 -7.74
C ASN A 73 -9.05 -9.96 -6.48
N TYR A 74 -9.89 -10.65 -5.70
CA TYR A 74 -9.44 -11.40 -4.52
C TYR A 74 -9.96 -12.83 -4.53
N THR A 75 -9.14 -13.77 -4.05
CA THR A 75 -9.49 -15.19 -3.95
C THR A 75 -9.72 -15.54 -2.49
N CYS A 76 -10.90 -16.08 -2.18
CA CYS A 76 -11.35 -16.42 -0.82
C CYS A 76 -11.45 -17.95 -0.69
N GLY A 77 -10.34 -18.66 -0.92
CA GLY A 77 -10.32 -20.13 -1.04
C GLY A 77 -10.77 -20.64 -2.42
N ASP A 78 -11.21 -21.90 -2.50
CA ASP A 78 -11.50 -22.58 -3.78
C ASP A 78 -12.90 -22.29 -4.34
N THR A 79 -13.83 -21.85 -3.50
CA THR A 79 -15.26 -21.75 -3.84
C THR A 79 -15.81 -20.32 -3.83
N ALA A 80 -14.97 -19.33 -3.51
CA ALA A 80 -15.40 -17.94 -3.43
C ALA A 80 -14.27 -16.97 -3.80
N GLY A 81 -14.66 -15.76 -4.18
CA GLY A 81 -13.74 -14.63 -4.31
C GLY A 81 -14.48 -13.31 -4.38
N LEU A 82 -13.73 -12.21 -4.46
CA LEU A 82 -14.29 -10.87 -4.56
C LEU A 82 -14.07 -10.35 -5.98
N ILE A 83 -15.16 -9.86 -6.59
CA ILE A 83 -15.15 -9.36 -7.96
C ILE A 83 -15.43 -7.86 -7.99
N GLY A 84 -14.90 -7.19 -9.01
CA GLY A 84 -15.14 -5.76 -9.24
C GLY A 84 -14.38 -4.85 -8.28
N GLU A 85 -14.74 -3.57 -8.30
CA GLU A 85 -14.12 -2.53 -7.48
C GLU A 85 -14.55 -2.65 -6.02
N ILE A 86 -13.60 -2.44 -5.11
CA ILE A 86 -13.86 -2.38 -3.68
C ILE A 86 -13.86 -0.91 -3.28
N THR A 87 -14.99 -0.44 -2.77
CA THR A 87 -15.14 0.96 -2.36
C THR A 87 -15.23 1.04 -0.84
N ILE A 88 -14.38 1.87 -0.24
CA ILE A 88 -14.41 2.17 1.19
C ILE A 88 -14.92 3.61 1.34
N ASP A 89 -16.09 3.75 1.96
CA ASP A 89 -16.73 5.03 2.23
C ASP A 89 -16.52 5.45 3.69
N GLN A 90 -16.28 6.74 3.89
CA GLN A 90 -16.05 7.37 5.20
C GLN A 90 -15.00 6.64 6.06
N GLY A 91 -14.00 6.05 5.39
CA GLY A 91 -12.95 5.24 5.97
C GLY A 91 -13.37 4.00 6.75
N MET A 92 -14.65 3.59 6.78
CA MET A 92 -15.09 2.46 7.60
C MET A 92 -16.08 1.53 6.92
N ASP A 93 -16.90 2.02 5.99
CA ASP A 93 -17.92 1.21 5.34
C ASP A 93 -17.37 0.67 4.02
N ILE A 94 -17.28 -0.65 3.88
CA ILE A 94 -16.73 -1.30 2.68
C ILE A 94 -17.87 -1.96 1.90
N THR A 95 -17.97 -1.61 0.62
CA THR A 95 -18.86 -2.27 -0.34
C THR A 95 -18.03 -3.14 -1.27
N LEU A 96 -18.43 -4.41 -1.39
CA LEU A 96 -17.77 -5.41 -2.21
C LEU A 96 -18.78 -6.38 -2.80
N GLU A 97 -18.37 -7.22 -3.74
CA GLU A 97 -19.22 -8.24 -4.35
C GLU A 97 -18.57 -9.61 -4.24
N LYS A 98 -19.21 -10.51 -3.47
CA LYS A 98 -18.73 -11.87 -3.25
C LYS A 98 -19.27 -12.76 -4.36
N ALA A 99 -18.36 -13.41 -5.09
CA ALA A 99 -18.65 -14.36 -6.15
C ALA A 99 -18.55 -15.79 -5.62
N THR A 100 -19.44 -16.66 -6.11
CA THR A 100 -19.39 -18.12 -5.91
C THR A 100 -18.67 -18.78 -7.08
N ILE A 101 -17.72 -19.66 -6.80
CA ILE A 101 -16.86 -20.32 -7.79
C ILE A 101 -17.14 -21.83 -7.78
N GLU A 102 -17.39 -22.39 -8.96
CA GLU A 102 -17.46 -23.84 -9.19
C GLU A 102 -16.41 -24.25 -10.23
N GLY A 103 -15.34 -24.90 -9.77
CA GLY A 103 -14.21 -25.26 -10.61
C GLY A 103 -13.45 -24.04 -11.12
N THR A 104 -13.69 -23.66 -12.38
CA THR A 104 -13.03 -22.49 -13.02
C THR A 104 -14.06 -21.47 -13.52
N THR A 105 -15.30 -21.56 -13.04
CA THR A 105 -16.41 -20.71 -13.48
C THR A 105 -17.03 -20.03 -12.28
N ILE A 106 -17.33 -18.74 -12.41
CA ILE A 106 -18.14 -18.00 -11.45
C ILE A 106 -19.61 -18.28 -11.77
N THR A 107 -20.38 -18.78 -10.79
CA THR A 107 -21.77 -19.21 -10.97
C THR A 107 -22.79 -18.20 -10.45
N GLY A 108 -22.35 -17.26 -9.62
CA GLY A 108 -23.17 -16.15 -9.13
C GLY A 108 -22.35 -15.15 -8.32
N SER A 109 -22.99 -14.05 -7.98
CA SER A 109 -22.42 -13.03 -7.10
C SER A 109 -23.49 -12.35 -6.25
N GLU A 110 -23.08 -11.80 -5.10
CA GLU A 110 -23.93 -11.07 -4.17
C GLU A 110 -23.18 -9.83 -3.64
N PRO A 111 -23.79 -8.63 -3.69
CA PRO A 111 -23.21 -7.44 -3.09
C PRO A 111 -23.27 -7.53 -1.56
N MET A 112 -22.20 -7.10 -0.90
CA MET A 112 -22.09 -7.05 0.55
C MET A 112 -21.73 -5.62 0.98
N LEU A 113 -22.36 -5.17 2.06
CA LEU A 113 -21.99 -3.95 2.78
C LEU A 113 -21.51 -4.35 4.16
N LEU A 114 -20.26 -4.05 4.47
CA LEU A 114 -19.59 -4.42 5.71
C LEU A 114 -18.95 -3.19 6.36
N MET A 115 -18.49 -3.34 7.59
CA MET A 115 -17.70 -2.35 8.30
C MET A 115 -16.29 -2.88 8.56
N VAL A 116 -15.27 -2.07 8.34
CA VAL A 116 -13.88 -2.37 8.70
C VAL A 116 -13.71 -2.23 10.22
N SER A 117 -13.44 -3.33 10.91
CA SER A 117 -13.26 -3.37 12.37
C SER A 117 -11.80 -3.15 12.78
N SER A 118 -10.85 -3.61 11.97
CA SER A 118 -9.41 -3.37 12.17
C SER A 118 -8.65 -3.33 10.86
N VAL A 119 -7.53 -2.63 10.90
CA VAL A 119 -6.57 -2.47 9.79
C VAL A 119 -5.21 -2.91 10.30
N GLU A 120 -4.54 -3.79 9.58
CA GLU A 120 -3.13 -4.12 9.82
C GLU A 120 -2.28 -3.42 8.76
N LEU A 121 -1.28 -2.64 9.17
CA LEU A 121 -0.34 -1.98 8.28
C LEU A 121 0.77 -2.95 7.84
N ALA A 122 1.48 -2.62 6.76
CA ALA A 122 2.56 -3.49 6.25
C ALA A 122 3.73 -3.69 7.23
N ASP A 123 3.89 -2.82 8.22
CA ASP A 123 4.89 -2.96 9.28
C ASP A 123 4.40 -3.84 10.46
N GLY A 124 3.17 -4.36 10.38
CA GLY A 124 2.52 -5.16 11.42
C GLY A 124 1.75 -4.36 12.47
N THR A 125 1.76 -3.02 12.39
CA THR A 125 0.97 -2.16 13.30
C THR A 125 -0.52 -2.44 13.12
N THR A 126 -1.24 -2.60 14.24
CA THR A 126 -2.69 -2.85 14.21
C THR A 126 -3.45 -1.61 14.64
N CYS A 127 -4.41 -1.20 13.82
CA CYS A 127 -5.28 -0.07 14.07
C CYS A 127 -6.74 -0.53 14.20
N LEU A 128 -7.37 -0.22 15.34
CA LEU A 128 -8.74 -0.61 15.65
C LEU A 128 -9.71 0.53 15.34
N ASN A 129 -10.91 0.18 14.86
CA ASN A 129 -11.95 1.16 14.55
C ASN A 129 -12.31 1.99 15.80
N ALA A 130 -12.29 3.32 15.66
CA ALA A 130 -12.52 4.28 16.75
C ALA A 130 -14.02 4.50 17.07
N GLY A 131 -14.92 3.91 16.29
CA GLY A 131 -16.37 3.99 16.43
C GLY A 131 -17.02 5.22 15.80
N ARG A 132 -18.34 5.16 15.63
CA ARG A 132 -19.17 6.27 15.13
C ARG A 132 -19.61 7.14 16.32
N GLY A 133 -18.94 8.27 16.60
CA GLY A 133 -19.50 9.18 17.62
C GLY A 133 -18.69 10.39 18.07
N ALA A 134 -17.36 10.34 18.08
CA ALA A 134 -16.54 11.48 18.52
C ALA A 134 -15.07 11.28 18.10
N THR A 135 -14.80 11.36 16.81
CA THR A 135 -13.43 11.25 16.31
C THR A 135 -12.82 12.64 16.14
N LEU A 136 -11.53 12.77 16.49
CA LEU A 136 -10.75 13.95 16.15
C LEU A 136 -10.77 14.13 14.63
N ALA A 137 -10.77 15.37 14.16
CA ALA A 137 -10.72 15.69 12.75
C ALA A 137 -9.58 16.67 12.50
N PHE A 138 -8.80 16.41 11.46
CA PHE A 138 -7.65 17.19 11.04
C PHE A 138 -7.79 17.43 9.54
N ASP A 139 -7.77 18.69 9.11
CA ASP A 139 -7.92 19.04 7.69
C ASP A 139 -9.13 18.35 7.01
N GLU A 140 -10.29 18.39 7.69
CA GLU A 140 -11.54 17.75 7.24
C GLU A 140 -11.52 16.21 7.17
N LYS A 141 -10.38 15.57 7.53
CA LYS A 141 -10.23 14.13 7.63
C LYS A 141 -10.49 13.67 9.07
N ARG A 142 -11.28 12.61 9.22
CA ARG A 142 -11.62 12.05 10.53
C ARG A 142 -10.63 10.95 10.91
N LEU A 143 -10.25 10.90 12.18
CA LEU A 143 -9.52 9.77 12.76
C LEU A 143 -10.44 8.55 12.87
N ASN A 144 -10.38 7.64 11.91
CA ASN A 144 -11.28 6.49 11.82
C ASN A 144 -10.76 5.28 12.60
N PHE A 145 -9.44 5.15 12.75
CA PHE A 145 -8.80 4.06 13.48
C PHE A 145 -7.76 4.59 14.46
N ARG A 146 -7.54 3.89 15.57
CA ARG A 146 -6.46 4.15 16.53
C ARG A 146 -5.46 3.01 16.47
N CYS A 147 -4.18 3.34 16.34
CA CYS A 147 -3.11 2.35 16.21
C CYS A 147 -2.46 2.07 17.57
N ASP A 148 -1.97 0.85 17.78
CA ASP A 148 -1.37 0.41 19.04
C ASP A 148 0.11 0.77 19.20
N ALA A 149 0.86 0.83 18.09
CA ALA A 149 2.29 1.09 18.08
C ALA A 149 2.68 2.58 18.17
N VAL A 150 1.74 3.50 17.92
CA VAL A 150 1.99 4.95 17.86
C VAL A 150 0.90 5.73 18.57
N GLU A 151 1.25 6.90 19.13
CA GLU A 151 0.26 7.86 19.60
C GLU A 151 -0.38 8.53 18.37
N GLY A 152 -1.48 7.96 17.89
CA GLY A 152 -2.06 8.35 16.63
C GLY A 152 -3.05 7.35 16.05
N GLY A 153 -3.25 7.44 14.74
CA GLY A 153 -4.21 6.58 14.06
C GLY A 153 -4.39 6.92 12.58
N LEU A 154 -5.30 6.20 11.92
CA LEU A 154 -5.57 6.41 10.50
C LEU A 154 -6.65 7.47 10.33
N ILE A 155 -6.35 8.47 9.49
CA ILE A 155 -7.26 9.56 9.16
C ILE A 155 -7.76 9.45 7.72
N GLY A 156 -8.98 9.92 7.47
CA GLY A 156 -9.55 9.96 6.12
C GLY A 156 -9.92 8.56 5.59
N ASP A 157 -9.97 8.44 4.27
CA ASP A 157 -10.38 7.22 3.59
C ASP A 157 -9.20 6.28 3.31
N ILE A 158 -9.47 4.98 3.33
CA ILE A 158 -8.55 3.97 2.82
C ILE A 158 -8.83 3.86 1.32
N THR A 159 -7.78 3.99 0.52
CA THR A 159 -7.88 3.93 -0.95
C THR A 159 -7.30 2.62 -1.46
N GLU A 160 -7.84 2.12 -2.56
CA GLU A 160 -7.35 0.91 -3.25
C GLU A 160 -6.86 1.30 -4.64
N ASP A 161 -5.65 0.89 -4.98
CA ASP A 161 -5.06 1.08 -6.30
C ASP A 161 -4.31 -0.20 -6.73
N ASP A 162 -4.78 -0.82 -7.81
CA ASP A 162 -4.20 -2.05 -8.38
C ASP A 162 -3.98 -3.19 -7.35
N GLY A 163 -4.93 -3.36 -6.44
CA GLY A 163 -4.93 -4.34 -5.37
C GLY A 163 -4.08 -3.96 -4.17
N VAL A 164 -3.66 -2.70 -4.05
CA VAL A 164 -2.89 -2.20 -2.91
C VAL A 164 -3.75 -1.20 -2.15
N PHE A 165 -3.97 -1.48 -0.88
CA PHE A 165 -4.64 -0.54 0.02
C PHE A 165 -3.64 0.43 0.62
N MET A 166 -3.97 1.73 0.56
CA MET A 166 -3.18 2.80 1.16
C MET A 166 -4.04 3.56 2.16
N ALA A 167 -3.45 3.90 3.31
CA ALA A 167 -4.08 4.71 4.35
C ALA A 167 -3.18 5.89 4.71
N GLU A 168 -3.73 6.92 5.36
CA GLU A 168 -2.96 8.03 5.92
C GLU A 168 -2.82 7.85 7.43
N LEU A 169 -1.59 7.59 7.87
CA LEU A 169 -1.22 7.49 9.28
C LEU A 169 -0.92 8.88 9.83
N ALA A 170 -1.65 9.29 10.87
CA ALA A 170 -1.44 10.53 11.60
C ALA A 170 -0.76 10.25 12.94
N LEU A 171 0.32 11.00 13.22
CA LEU A 171 1.01 11.04 14.52
C LEU A 171 0.51 12.25 15.32
N LEU A 172 0.12 12.00 16.56
CA LEU A 172 -0.51 12.98 17.44
C LEU A 172 0.33 13.24 18.70
N ASP A 173 0.25 14.47 19.21
CA ASP A 173 0.62 14.82 20.59
C ASP A 173 -0.66 15.29 21.30
N GLY A 174 -1.30 14.40 22.06
CA GLY A 174 -2.62 14.61 22.63
C GLY A 174 -3.72 14.77 21.58
N THR A 175 -4.02 16.02 21.19
CA THR A 175 -5.04 16.33 20.16
C THR A 175 -4.47 17.17 19.00
N GLU A 176 -3.16 17.36 18.95
CA GLU A 176 -2.48 18.10 17.88
C GLU A 176 -1.90 17.12 16.85
N LEU A 177 -2.08 17.41 15.56
CA LEU A 177 -1.45 16.65 14.48
C LEU A 177 -0.01 17.12 14.32
N ILE A 178 0.94 16.20 14.52
CA ILE A 178 2.37 16.50 14.42
C ILE A 178 2.91 16.17 13.02
N ALA A 179 2.47 15.05 12.46
CA ALA A 179 2.82 14.61 11.11
C ALA A 179 1.75 13.67 10.56
N SER A 180 1.67 13.56 9.23
CA SER A 180 0.98 12.46 8.58
C SER A 180 1.79 11.91 7.41
N GLU A 181 1.61 10.63 7.12
CA GLU A 181 2.22 9.95 5.99
C GLU A 181 1.30 8.90 5.39
N THR A 182 1.50 8.59 4.10
CA THR A 182 0.74 7.55 3.42
C THR A 182 1.46 6.21 3.59
N VAL A 183 0.75 5.23 4.16
CA VAL A 183 1.27 3.90 4.51
C VAL A 183 0.51 2.79 3.80
N PRO A 184 1.19 1.71 3.39
CA PRO A 184 0.53 0.53 2.84
C PRO A 184 -0.18 -0.27 3.94
N VAL A 185 -1.37 -0.78 3.59
CA VAL A 185 -2.19 -1.65 4.44
C VAL A 185 -1.97 -3.10 4.02
N ALA A 186 -1.62 -3.95 4.98
CA ALA A 186 -1.48 -5.39 4.79
C ALA A 186 -2.83 -6.11 4.83
N SER A 187 -3.72 -5.74 5.77
CA SER A 187 -5.03 -6.38 5.84
C SER A 187 -6.15 -5.49 6.37
N LEU A 188 -7.36 -5.76 5.88
CA LEU A 188 -8.61 -5.19 6.38
C LEU A 188 -9.45 -6.31 7.00
N THR A 189 -9.79 -6.20 8.28
CA THR A 189 -10.75 -7.11 8.92
C THR A 189 -12.12 -6.45 8.96
N THR A 190 -13.15 -7.20 8.59
CA THR A 190 -14.51 -6.69 8.43
C THR A 190 -15.53 -7.40 9.32
N VAL A 191 -16.60 -6.69 9.65
CA VAL A 191 -17.75 -7.17 10.43
C VAL A 191 -19.04 -6.74 9.75
N GLU A 192 -20.15 -7.40 10.08
CA GLU A 192 -21.48 -6.90 9.71
C GLU A 192 -21.76 -5.58 10.48
N PRO A 193 -22.41 -4.59 9.83
CA PRO A 193 -22.62 -3.26 10.41
C PRO A 193 -23.56 -3.22 11.62
#